data_AF-A0A9W7BEC5-F1
#
_entry.id   AF-A0A9W7BEC5-F1
#
_cell.length_a   1.000
_cell.length_b   1.000
_cell.length_c   1.000
_cell.angle_alpha   90.00
_cell.angle_beta   90.00
_cell.angle_gamma   90.00
#
_symmetry.space_group_name_H-M   'P 1'
#
loop_
_entity.id
_entity.type
_entity.pdbx_description
1 polymer ?
#
loop_
_entity_poly.entity_id
_entity_poly.type
_entity_poly.pdbx_seq_one_letter_code
_entity_poly.pdbx_strand_id
1 'polypeptide(L)'
;MKCLEGNYEKEQNEYYLLSSKWSELPSEALLAEPVCVKSFDMATCTIEDSKGILGADSAPFQFACESDATLEVSGFAGWFTSDFRSRSDPEGKDAAPKVDNPVVLTTAPGPYTHWGQQVFYFKSPIMLLSGEKTEIEGNIEMMRSKDNARLYNVKVTHESRRMNKTSGVVMNKNPKLEQVYQMP
;
A
#
# COMPACT_ATOMS: atom_id res chain seq x y z
N MET A 1 17.51 -19.91 -29.49
CA MET A 1 17.11 -18.85 -28.54
C MET A 1 16.25 -19.34 -27.37
N LYS A 2 15.62 -20.52 -27.41
CA LYS A 2 14.80 -21.08 -26.30
C LYS A 2 15.49 -21.21 -24.94
N CYS A 3 16.82 -21.29 -24.89
CA CYS A 3 17.57 -21.44 -23.63
C CYS A 3 17.57 -20.20 -22.73
N LEU A 4 17.20 -19.02 -23.26
CA LEU A 4 17.13 -17.77 -22.49
C LEU A 4 15.70 -17.32 -22.22
N GLU A 5 14.71 -17.94 -22.86
CA GLU A 5 13.31 -17.51 -22.85
C GLU A 5 12.75 -17.39 -21.43
N GLY A 6 12.92 -18.42 -20.60
CA GLY A 6 12.43 -18.39 -19.22
C GLY A 6 13.12 -17.35 -18.32
N ASN A 7 14.43 -17.13 -18.51
CA ASN A 7 15.15 -16.11 -17.74
C ASN A 7 14.74 -14.70 -18.17
N TYR A 8 14.58 -14.50 -19.48
CA TYR A 8 14.11 -13.25 -20.05
C TYR A 8 12.70 -12.92 -19.54
N GLU A 9 11.75 -13.85 -19.63
CA GLU A 9 10.38 -13.64 -19.13
C GLU A 9 10.34 -13.32 -17.62
N LYS A 10 11.16 -14.02 -16.82
CA LYS A 10 11.27 -13.75 -15.40
C LYS A 10 11.76 -12.32 -15.14
N GLU A 11 12.84 -11.91 -15.78
CA GLU A 11 13.41 -10.57 -15.66
C GLU A 11 12.42 -9.48 -16.08
N GLN A 12 11.72 -9.67 -17.20
CA GLN A 12 10.70 -8.71 -17.66
C GLN A 12 9.55 -8.58 -16.65
N ASN A 13 9.09 -9.71 -16.09
CA ASN A 13 8.05 -9.67 -15.05
C ASN A 13 8.53 -8.97 -13.78
N GLU A 14 9.76 -9.24 -13.35
CA GLU A 14 10.36 -8.61 -12.17
C GLU A 14 10.50 -7.08 -12.35
N TYR A 15 10.97 -6.65 -13.51
CA TYR A 15 11.22 -5.24 -13.81
C TYR A 15 9.94 -4.43 -14.08
N TYR A 16 8.99 -4.98 -14.84
CA TYR A 16 7.81 -4.23 -15.26
C TYR A 16 6.63 -4.35 -14.28
N LEU A 17 6.43 -5.52 -13.66
CA LEU A 17 5.25 -5.78 -12.83
C LEU A 17 5.59 -5.87 -11.34
N LEU A 18 6.68 -6.58 -10.98
CA LEU A 18 7.05 -6.80 -9.57
C LEU A 18 8.06 -5.77 -9.06
N SER A 19 8.12 -4.61 -9.69
CA SER A 19 8.80 -3.43 -9.17
C SER A 19 7.76 -2.33 -8.98
N SER A 20 7.74 -1.69 -7.81
CA SER A 20 6.85 -0.56 -7.59
C SER A 20 7.16 0.53 -8.60
N LYS A 21 6.12 1.26 -9.02
CA LYS A 21 6.26 2.38 -9.94
C LYS A 21 5.91 3.67 -9.22
N TRP A 22 6.77 4.65 -9.39
CA TRP A 22 6.40 6.03 -9.11
C TRP A 22 5.26 6.42 -10.05
N SER A 23 4.21 7.02 -9.50
CA SER A 23 3.11 7.59 -10.26
C SER A 23 2.57 8.83 -9.56
N GLU A 24 2.05 9.76 -10.34
CA GLU A 24 1.17 10.83 -9.85
C GLU A 24 -0.27 10.37 -10.07
N LEU A 25 -0.93 9.97 -8.99
CA LEU A 25 -2.31 9.52 -9.02
C LEU A 25 -3.25 10.70 -8.74
N PRO A 26 -4.31 10.87 -9.55
CA PRO A 26 -5.37 11.80 -9.21
C PRO A 26 -6.27 11.21 -8.11
N SER A 27 -7.05 12.05 -7.41
CA SER A 27 -7.86 11.59 -6.27
C SER A 27 -8.92 10.55 -6.66
N GLU A 28 -9.46 10.63 -7.87
CA GLU A 28 -10.41 9.65 -8.44
C GLU A 28 -9.82 8.25 -8.70
N ALA A 29 -8.50 8.10 -8.65
CA ALA A 29 -7.86 6.78 -8.74
C ALA A 29 -8.01 5.96 -7.45
N LEU A 30 -8.44 6.56 -6.34
CA LEU A 30 -8.73 5.87 -5.09
C LEU A 30 -10.12 5.22 -5.15
N LEU A 31 -10.13 3.88 -5.10
CA LEU A 31 -11.36 3.08 -5.18
C LEU A 31 -11.90 2.63 -3.81
N ALA A 32 -11.17 2.92 -2.73
CA ALA A 32 -11.53 2.62 -1.36
C ALA A 32 -10.82 3.58 -0.39
N GLU A 33 -11.33 3.66 0.84
CA GLU A 33 -10.71 4.41 1.93
C GLU A 33 -9.32 3.85 2.27
N PRO A 34 -8.30 4.71 2.43
CA PRO A 34 -6.95 4.27 2.73
C PRO A 34 -6.80 3.76 4.17
N VAL A 35 -5.84 2.86 4.36
CA VAL A 35 -5.51 2.28 5.66
C VAL A 35 -4.06 2.62 6.03
N CYS A 36 -3.83 3.01 7.28
CA CYS A 36 -2.49 3.22 7.81
C CYS A 36 -1.83 1.88 8.14
N VAL A 37 -0.73 1.55 7.46
CA VAL A 37 -0.02 0.28 7.63
C VAL A 37 1.15 0.36 8.61
N LYS A 38 1.69 1.56 8.86
CA LYS A 38 2.73 1.81 9.86
C LYS A 38 2.71 3.29 10.25
N SER A 39 2.89 3.56 11.54
CA SER A 39 3.05 4.90 12.08
C SER A 39 4.34 4.96 12.89
N PHE A 40 5.02 6.09 12.84
CA PHE A 40 6.25 6.33 13.57
C PHE A 40 6.13 7.59 14.41
N ASP A 41 6.35 7.46 15.72
CA ASP A 41 6.55 8.62 16.59
C ASP A 41 8.03 9.00 16.55
N MET A 42 8.34 10.14 15.93
CA MET A 42 9.72 10.60 15.75
C MET A 42 10.46 10.90 17.07
N ALA A 43 9.75 11.03 18.20
CA ALA A 43 10.38 11.20 19.50
C ALA A 43 10.87 9.89 20.13
N THR A 44 10.25 8.75 19.77
CA THR A 44 10.48 7.45 20.43
C THR A 44 10.88 6.32 19.49
N CYS A 45 10.71 6.50 18.18
CA CYS A 45 11.06 5.56 17.13
C CYS A 45 12.55 5.20 17.17
N THR A 46 12.84 3.90 17.08
CA THR A 46 14.18 3.34 17.06
C THR A 46 14.60 2.90 15.65
N ILE A 47 15.90 2.60 15.49
CA ILE A 47 16.39 2.02 14.23
C ILE A 47 15.73 0.66 13.94
N GLU A 48 15.40 -0.12 14.98
CA GLU A 48 14.72 -1.40 14.81
C GLU A 48 13.32 -1.21 14.21
N ASP A 49 12.56 -0.21 14.69
CA ASP A 49 11.24 0.13 14.14
C ASP A 49 11.33 0.50 12.65
N SER A 50 12.43 1.13 12.25
CA SER A 50 12.66 1.58 10.86
C SER A 50 13.03 0.45 9.88
N LYS A 51 13.21 -0.80 10.34
CA LYS A 51 13.61 -1.92 9.47
C LYS A 51 12.50 -2.41 8.54
N GLY A 52 11.26 -2.03 8.80
CA GLY A 52 10.10 -2.28 7.95
C GLY A 52 8.89 -2.76 8.74
N ILE A 53 8.11 -3.66 8.14
CA ILE A 53 6.86 -4.22 8.65
C ILE A 53 7.05 -5.74 8.64
N LEU A 54 7.42 -6.34 9.78
CA LEU A 54 7.91 -7.72 9.85
C LEU A 54 7.18 -8.54 10.93
N GLY A 55 6.87 -9.80 10.62
CA GLY A 55 6.46 -10.79 11.63
C GLY A 55 5.24 -10.35 12.43
N ALA A 56 5.41 -10.10 13.74
CA ALA A 56 4.35 -9.63 14.63
C ALA A 56 3.83 -8.22 14.29
N ASP A 57 4.60 -7.44 13.53
CA ASP A 57 4.21 -6.13 13.00
C ASP A 57 3.52 -6.22 11.63
N SER A 58 3.10 -7.41 11.18
CA SER A 58 2.29 -7.57 9.97
C SER A 58 1.13 -6.59 9.96
N ALA A 59 0.95 -5.83 8.88
CA ALA A 59 -0.11 -4.81 8.81
C ALA A 59 -1.29 -5.32 7.99
N PRO A 60 -2.35 -5.84 8.65
CA PRO A 60 -3.55 -6.26 7.95
C PRO A 60 -4.28 -5.04 7.37
N PHE A 61 -4.89 -5.24 6.22
CA PHE A 61 -5.76 -4.24 5.60
C PHE A 61 -7.05 -4.88 5.11
N GLN A 62 -8.08 -4.04 5.00
CA GLN A 62 -9.34 -4.41 4.40
C GLN A 62 -9.88 -3.20 3.64
N PHE A 63 -10.22 -3.41 2.38
CA PHE A 63 -10.79 -2.42 1.50
C PHE A 63 -12.18 -2.86 1.06
N ALA A 64 -13.14 -1.95 1.13
CA ALA A 64 -14.45 -2.10 0.54
C ALA A 64 -14.52 -1.21 -0.70
N CYS A 65 -14.50 -1.83 -1.88
CA CYS A 65 -14.56 -1.14 -3.16
C CYS A 65 -15.98 -1.25 -3.73
N GLU A 66 -16.58 -0.13 -4.05
CA GLU A 66 -17.90 -0.04 -4.67
C GLU A 66 -17.87 0.99 -5.80
N SER A 67 -18.51 0.65 -6.91
CA SER A 67 -18.73 1.59 -8.01
C SER A 67 -20.10 1.36 -8.62
N ASP A 68 -20.63 2.40 -9.25
CA ASP A 68 -21.84 2.33 -10.07
C ASP A 68 -21.50 2.03 -11.54
N ALA A 69 -20.23 2.12 -11.90
CA ALA A 69 -19.68 1.71 -13.18
C ALA A 69 -18.89 0.38 -13.05
N THR A 70 -18.69 -0.30 -14.17
CA THR A 70 -17.73 -1.41 -14.22
C THR A 70 -16.32 -0.84 -14.34
N LEU A 71 -15.47 -1.14 -13.35
CA LEU A 71 -14.10 -0.64 -13.23
C LEU A 71 -13.14 -1.80 -12.90
N GLU A 72 -11.85 -1.49 -12.89
CA GLU A 72 -10.77 -2.42 -12.55
C GLU A 72 -9.93 -1.86 -11.40
N VAL A 73 -9.63 -2.71 -10.42
CA VAL A 73 -8.58 -2.45 -9.43
C VAL A 73 -7.28 -2.99 -9.99
N SER A 74 -6.41 -2.08 -10.43
CA SER A 74 -5.14 -2.43 -11.09
C SER A 74 -4.00 -2.73 -10.11
N GLY A 75 -4.13 -2.36 -8.83
CA GLY A 75 -3.08 -2.54 -7.85
C GLY A 75 -3.34 -1.79 -6.55
N PHE A 76 -2.32 -1.78 -5.68
CA PHE A 76 -2.28 -0.95 -4.48
C PHE A 76 -1.44 0.31 -4.70
N ALA A 77 -1.75 1.37 -3.97
CA ALA A 77 -0.92 2.57 -3.92
C ALA A 77 -0.48 2.82 -2.47
N GLY A 78 0.80 3.17 -2.30
CA GLY A 78 1.41 3.56 -1.04
C GLY A 78 1.88 5.00 -1.08
N TRP A 79 1.68 5.71 0.02
CA TRP A 79 2.13 7.08 0.24
C TRP A 79 2.35 7.31 1.73
N PHE A 80 2.74 8.52 2.13
CA PHE A 80 2.95 8.84 3.52
C PHE A 80 2.41 10.23 3.88
N THR A 81 2.28 10.46 5.18
CA THR A 81 2.08 11.77 5.76
C THR A 81 3.21 12.08 6.74
N SER A 82 3.43 13.36 7.02
CA SER A 82 4.34 13.81 8.07
C SER A 82 3.67 14.92 8.87
N ASP A 83 3.53 14.67 10.16
CA ASP A 83 2.83 15.56 11.08
C ASP A 83 3.85 16.41 11.85
N PHE A 84 3.75 17.72 11.71
CA PHE A 84 4.51 18.71 12.45
C PHE A 84 3.61 19.26 13.57
N ARG A 85 3.70 18.65 14.76
CA ARG A 85 2.86 18.98 15.93
C ARG A 85 3.65 18.94 17.23
N SER A 86 3.05 19.47 18.30
CA SER A 86 3.61 19.41 19.66
C SER A 86 3.89 17.97 20.09
N ARG A 87 4.95 17.77 20.88
CA ARG A 87 5.20 16.48 21.55
C ARG A 87 4.05 16.13 22.50
N SER A 88 3.64 14.87 22.46
CA SER A 88 2.57 14.32 23.29
C SER A 88 3.04 13.21 24.23
N ASP A 89 4.30 12.77 24.11
CA ASP A 89 4.88 11.77 24.99
C ASP A 89 5.05 12.32 26.43
N PRO A 90 5.10 11.45 27.46
CA PRO A 90 5.15 11.88 28.86
C PRO A 90 6.31 12.83 29.20
N GLU A 91 7.46 12.69 28.54
CA GLU A 91 8.64 13.51 28.78
C GLU A 91 8.54 14.88 28.08
N GLY A 92 8.01 14.89 26.85
CA GLY A 92 7.93 16.07 26.00
C GLY A 92 6.69 16.92 26.20
N LYS A 93 5.58 16.37 26.74
CA LYS A 93 4.30 17.06 26.77
C LYS A 93 4.34 18.39 27.54
N ASP A 94 5.14 18.51 28.60
CA ASP A 94 5.18 19.74 29.42
C ASP A 94 6.50 20.51 29.24
N ALA A 95 7.54 19.86 28.70
CA ALA A 95 8.88 20.42 28.58
C ALA A 95 9.22 20.91 27.16
N ALA A 96 8.58 20.39 26.13
CA ALA A 96 8.88 20.75 24.74
C ALA A 96 8.06 21.97 24.25
N PRO A 97 8.57 22.75 23.28
CA PRO A 97 7.83 23.83 22.66
C PRO A 97 6.46 23.39 22.13
N LYS A 98 5.46 24.24 22.33
CA LYS A 98 4.12 24.05 21.78
C LYS A 98 4.04 24.65 20.39
N VAL A 99 3.51 23.85 19.47
CA VAL A 99 3.19 24.26 18.10
C VAL A 99 1.73 24.68 18.07
N ASP A 100 1.48 25.97 17.90
CA ASP A 100 0.13 26.54 17.87
C ASP A 100 -0.63 26.16 16.59
N ASN A 101 0.09 26.00 15.48
CA ASN A 101 -0.46 25.66 14.16
C ASN A 101 0.17 24.36 13.67
N PRO A 102 -0.37 23.19 14.03
CA PRO A 102 0.13 21.92 13.54
C PRO A 102 -0.08 21.83 12.02
N VAL A 103 0.90 21.29 11.31
CA VAL A 103 0.89 21.14 9.86
C VAL A 103 1.04 19.68 9.49
N VAL A 104 0.31 19.25 8.46
CA VAL A 104 0.44 17.91 7.88
C VAL A 104 0.94 18.06 6.45
N LEU A 105 2.08 17.45 6.14
CA LEU A 105 2.49 17.19 4.77
C LEU A 105 1.88 15.85 4.36
N THR A 106 1.20 15.80 3.22
CA THR A 106 0.65 14.57 2.65
C THR A 106 1.14 14.36 1.23
N THR A 107 1.43 13.11 0.87
CA THR A 107 1.70 12.70 -0.50
C THR A 107 0.57 11.82 -1.05
N ALA A 108 -0.63 11.90 -0.47
CA ALA A 108 -1.82 11.20 -0.98
C ALA A 108 -2.19 11.65 -2.41
N PRO A 109 -2.91 10.82 -3.19
CA PRO A 109 -3.38 11.19 -4.52
C PRO A 109 -4.14 12.52 -4.57
N GLY A 110 -3.88 13.32 -5.60
CA GLY A 110 -4.40 14.68 -5.77
C GLY A 110 -3.28 15.74 -5.77
N PRO A 111 -2.90 16.34 -4.63
CA PRO A 111 -1.84 17.35 -4.61
C PRO A 111 -0.48 16.80 -5.07
N TYR A 112 0.15 17.49 -6.02
CA TYR A 112 1.46 17.09 -6.53
C TYR A 112 2.55 17.20 -5.46
N THR A 113 3.38 16.16 -5.38
CA THR A 113 4.68 16.17 -4.69
C THR A 113 5.70 15.37 -5.51
N HIS A 114 7.00 15.68 -5.39
CA HIS A 114 8.03 14.94 -6.12
C HIS A 114 8.13 13.47 -5.71
N TRP A 115 7.63 13.09 -4.53
CA TRP A 115 7.55 11.69 -4.09
C TRP A 115 6.50 10.89 -4.84
N GLY A 116 5.44 11.55 -5.35
CA GLY A 116 4.29 10.90 -5.93
C GLY A 116 3.70 9.83 -4.99
N GLN A 117 3.22 8.75 -5.59
CA GLN A 117 2.82 7.52 -4.91
C GLN A 117 3.58 6.34 -5.47
N GLN A 118 3.75 5.31 -4.64
CA GLN A 118 4.30 4.02 -5.06
C GLN A 118 3.17 3.07 -5.42
N VAL A 119 3.11 2.64 -6.69
CA VAL A 119 2.06 1.76 -7.20
C VAL A 119 2.59 0.34 -7.33
N PHE A 120 1.83 -0.61 -6.78
CA PHE A 120 2.10 -2.04 -6.79
C PHE A 120 1.03 -2.74 -7.65
N TYR A 121 1.34 -2.93 -8.94
CA TYR A 121 0.38 -3.46 -9.90
C TYR A 121 0.14 -4.95 -9.73
N PHE A 122 -1.12 -5.36 -9.82
CA PHE A 122 -1.46 -6.77 -9.89
C PHE A 122 -1.04 -7.36 -11.24
N LYS A 123 -0.64 -8.63 -11.23
CA LYS A 123 -0.49 -9.42 -12.47
C LYS A 123 -1.79 -9.53 -13.26
N SER A 124 -2.93 -9.47 -12.57
CA SER A 124 -4.26 -9.48 -13.17
C SER A 124 -5.19 -8.59 -12.36
N PRO A 125 -5.93 -7.67 -12.99
CA PRO A 125 -6.79 -6.73 -12.29
C PRO A 125 -7.97 -7.43 -11.60
N ILE A 126 -8.50 -6.80 -10.56
CA ILE A 126 -9.74 -7.25 -9.90
C ILE A 126 -10.91 -6.42 -10.44
N MET A 127 -11.89 -7.09 -11.04
CA MET A 127 -13.06 -6.41 -11.61
C MET A 127 -14.02 -5.92 -10.53
N LEU A 128 -14.37 -4.63 -10.58
CA LEU A 128 -15.49 -4.04 -9.86
C LEU A 128 -16.71 -4.02 -10.79
N LEU A 129 -17.78 -4.70 -10.39
CA LEU A 129 -19.02 -4.77 -11.17
C LEU A 129 -20.09 -3.85 -10.57
N SER A 130 -20.84 -3.18 -11.44
CA SER A 130 -21.99 -2.37 -11.01
C SER A 130 -23.01 -3.24 -10.28
N GLY A 131 -23.54 -2.74 -9.15
CA GLY A 131 -24.46 -3.50 -8.29
C GLY A 131 -23.80 -4.54 -7.37
N GLU A 132 -22.47 -4.69 -7.42
CA GLU A 132 -21.69 -5.55 -6.51
C GLU A 132 -20.75 -4.74 -5.62
N LYS A 133 -20.43 -5.30 -4.45
CA LYS A 133 -19.38 -4.84 -3.54
C LYS A 133 -18.21 -5.80 -3.65
N THR A 134 -17.00 -5.26 -3.84
CA THR A 134 -15.78 -6.07 -3.80
C THR A 134 -15.02 -5.76 -2.54
N GLU A 135 -14.80 -6.77 -1.70
CA GLU A 135 -13.95 -6.66 -0.53
C GLU A 135 -12.60 -7.29 -0.82
N ILE A 136 -11.53 -6.55 -0.54
CA ILE A 136 -10.15 -6.99 -0.69
C ILE A 136 -9.54 -6.94 0.70
N GLU A 137 -9.11 -8.09 1.22
CA GLU A 137 -8.48 -8.19 2.53
C GLU A 137 -7.13 -8.87 2.41
N GLY A 138 -6.21 -8.50 3.28
CA GLY A 138 -4.85 -8.95 3.13
C GLY A 138 -3.93 -8.44 4.22
N ASN A 139 -2.65 -8.60 3.94
CA ASN A 139 -1.57 -8.21 4.80
C ASN A 139 -0.39 -7.72 3.98
N ILE A 140 0.28 -6.68 4.48
CA ILE A 140 1.54 -6.18 3.93
C ILE A 140 2.69 -6.46 4.89
N GLU A 141 3.81 -6.90 4.32
CA GLU A 141 5.09 -7.03 4.98
C GLU A 141 6.13 -6.27 4.15
N MET A 142 7.06 -5.60 4.82
CA MET A 142 8.06 -4.75 4.20
C MET A 142 9.40 -5.03 4.84
N MET A 143 10.40 -5.36 4.05
CA MET A 143 11.72 -5.74 4.54
C MET A 143 12.82 -5.10 3.71
N ARG A 144 13.88 -4.62 4.33
CA ARG A 144 15.05 -4.11 3.59
C ARG A 144 15.65 -5.22 2.74
N SER A 145 16.10 -4.88 1.53
CA SER A 145 16.81 -5.81 0.67
C SER A 145 18.16 -6.20 1.28
N LYS A 146 18.58 -7.45 1.03
CA LYS A 146 19.89 -7.94 1.48
C LYS A 146 21.05 -7.23 0.77
N ASP A 147 20.85 -6.87 -0.50
CA ASP A 147 21.90 -6.30 -1.34
C ASP A 147 22.08 -4.80 -1.07
N ASN A 148 21.03 -4.11 -0.64
CA ASN A 148 21.07 -2.69 -0.30
C ASN A 148 20.01 -2.36 0.75
N ALA A 149 20.46 -1.92 1.93
CA ALA A 149 19.59 -1.58 3.06
C ALA A 149 18.70 -0.34 2.82
N ARG A 150 18.90 0.39 1.71
CA ARG A 150 18.04 1.50 1.29
C ARG A 150 16.84 1.07 0.45
N LEU A 151 16.90 -0.12 -0.14
CA LEU A 151 15.82 -0.67 -0.97
C LEU A 151 14.96 -1.60 -0.11
N TYR A 152 13.69 -1.74 -0.47
CA TYR A 152 12.75 -2.63 0.22
C TYR A 152 12.21 -3.71 -0.71
N ASN A 153 11.91 -4.87 -0.14
CA ASN A 153 10.99 -5.84 -0.71
C ASN A 153 9.67 -5.72 0.05
N VAL A 154 8.59 -5.57 -0.69
CA VAL A 154 7.23 -5.45 -0.16
C VAL A 154 6.46 -6.71 -0.56
N LYS A 155 6.13 -7.55 0.42
CA LYS A 155 5.28 -8.71 0.21
C LYS A 155 3.85 -8.33 0.53
N VAL A 156 2.96 -8.51 -0.44
CA VAL A 156 1.53 -8.30 -0.27
C VAL A 156 0.82 -9.63 -0.48
N THR A 157 0.10 -10.07 0.56
CA THR A 157 -0.83 -11.19 0.45
C THR A 157 -2.24 -10.65 0.49
N HIS A 158 -3.10 -11.03 -0.45
CA HIS A 158 -4.49 -10.59 -0.47
C HIS A 158 -5.42 -11.65 -1.04
N GLU A 159 -6.68 -11.60 -0.64
CA GLU A 159 -7.78 -12.27 -1.31
C GLU A 159 -8.91 -11.28 -1.56
N SER A 160 -9.80 -11.59 -2.49
CA SER A 160 -10.94 -10.73 -2.78
C SER A 160 -12.24 -11.52 -2.89
N ARG A 161 -13.32 -10.97 -2.35
CA ARG A 161 -14.68 -11.51 -2.49
C ARG A 161 -15.59 -10.47 -3.12
N ARG A 162 -16.43 -10.91 -4.07
CA ARG A 162 -17.51 -10.08 -4.62
C ARG A 162 -18.83 -10.51 -4.01
N MET A 163 -19.64 -9.54 -3.65
CA MET A 163 -20.94 -9.74 -3.01
C MET A 163 -21.99 -8.88 -3.71
N ASN A 164 -23.21 -9.37 -3.78
CA ASN A 164 -24.32 -8.54 -4.22
C ASN A 164 -24.57 -7.41 -3.20
N LYS A 165 -24.67 -6.15 -3.64
CA LYS A 165 -24.85 -4.99 -2.74
C LYS A 165 -26.11 -5.09 -1.88
N THR A 166 -27.19 -5.65 -2.43
CA THR A 166 -28.50 -5.68 -1.76
C THR A 166 -28.66 -6.89 -0.85
N SER A 167 -28.30 -8.08 -1.32
CA SER A 167 -28.51 -9.32 -0.57
C SER A 167 -27.34 -9.72 0.31
N GLY A 168 -26.15 -9.14 0.10
CA GLY A 168 -24.92 -9.52 0.79
C GLY A 168 -24.40 -10.91 0.43
N VAL A 169 -25.04 -11.61 -0.52
CA VAL A 169 -24.65 -12.95 -0.95
C VAL A 169 -23.31 -12.89 -1.68
N VAL A 170 -22.38 -13.76 -1.30
CA VAL A 170 -21.09 -13.92 -1.98
C VAL A 170 -21.30 -14.50 -3.37
N MET A 171 -20.93 -13.74 -4.38
CA MET A 171 -21.07 -14.09 -5.80
C MET A 171 -19.80 -14.76 -6.33
N ASN A 172 -18.64 -14.35 -5.84
CA ASN A 172 -17.34 -14.91 -6.24
C ASN A 172 -16.31 -14.73 -5.12
N LYS A 173 -15.36 -15.67 -5.02
CA LYS A 173 -14.17 -15.56 -4.18
C LYS A 173 -12.94 -15.87 -5.02
N ASN A 174 -12.04 -14.91 -5.14
CA ASN A 174 -10.72 -15.15 -5.71
C ASN A 174 -9.81 -15.76 -4.63
N PRO A 175 -8.93 -16.70 -5.01
CA PRO A 175 -8.02 -17.32 -4.06
C PRO A 175 -7.04 -16.30 -3.49
N LYS A 176 -6.45 -16.65 -2.34
CA LYS A 176 -5.34 -15.89 -1.77
C LYS A 176 -4.16 -15.85 -2.74
N LEU A 177 -3.71 -14.65 -3.06
CA LEU A 177 -2.54 -14.36 -3.89
C LEU A 177 -1.43 -13.78 -3.03
N GLU A 178 -0.20 -14.09 -3.39
CA GLU A 178 1.02 -13.51 -2.81
C GLU A 178 1.87 -12.92 -3.94
N GLN A 179 2.29 -11.68 -3.76
CA GLN A 179 3.19 -10.98 -4.67
C GLN A 179 4.26 -10.26 -3.87
N VAL A 180 5.50 -10.36 -4.32
CA VAL A 180 6.65 -9.67 -3.73
C VAL A 180 7.12 -8.63 -4.73
N TYR A 181 7.17 -7.39 -4.30
CA TYR A 181 7.58 -6.25 -5.11
C TYR A 181 8.93 -5.73 -4.63
N GLN A 182 9.80 -5.35 -5.55
CA GLN A 182 10.94 -4.49 -5.25
C GLN A 182 10.47 -3.04 -5.21
N MET A 183 10.81 -2.33 -4.14
CA MET A 183 10.51 -0.92 -3.96
C MET A 183 11.84 -0.15 -3.83
N PRO A 184 12.19 0.65 -4.85
CA PRO A 184 13.45 1.38 -4.90
C PRO A 184 13.50 2.59 -3.94
#